data_AF-A0A2U3KHH6-F1
#
_entry.id   AF-A0A2U3KHH6-F1
#
_cell.length_a   1.000
_cell.length_b   1.000
_cell.length_c   1.000
_cell.angle_alpha   90.00
_cell.angle_beta   90.00
_cell.angle_gamma   90.00
#
_symmetry.space_group_name_H-M   'P 1'
#
loop_
_entity.id
_entity.type
_entity.pdbx_description
1 polymer ?
#
loop_
_entity_poly.entity_id
_entity_poly.type
_entity_poly.pdbx_seq_one_letter_code
_entity_poly.pdbx_strand_id
1 'polypeptide(L)'
;MVLFGTNRPWLTLDWGETWNTLPTNSNPYASGGVDLTQDVLDGSNITAVAIASANRCYAATQHQVWQLDKDKTTGKWTSTAITTTGLDPGIYITAIAVKDAAAGTFYIAAGFGGVEHVWFYDGKTWNGTGLKAKVDCPAHAIVVDPAHPNNVYAGTDVGVWRAIQTGQKSWDWTVFSWGLPEAVVLDLKIHQKARLLRASTYGRGLWEIPLDVASTSGPDIYLRANYADTGRMSGGRRYPWVDGGQDPTDPGFNVYHWMSADIKVRRGALPGLPPIGDPANMLDFAVNVGDYVDPATDIETADLGSVHPDQIYVEVHNRGHSRLESAGAAAADSGGGRFAAVTRGLRRPHCFRR
;
A
#
# COMPACT_ATOMS: atom_id res chain seq x y z
N MET A 1 1.54 0.33 23.77
CA MET A 1 1.80 -1.12 23.68
C MET A 1 2.28 -1.45 22.29
N VAL A 2 3.45 -2.06 22.16
CA VAL A 2 4.03 -2.52 20.89
C VAL A 2 4.44 -3.98 21.05
N LEU A 3 4.19 -4.78 20.01
CA LEU A 3 4.55 -6.19 19.93
C LEU A 3 5.54 -6.37 18.79
N PHE A 4 6.61 -7.12 19.04
CA PHE A 4 7.65 -7.43 18.08
C PHE A 4 7.94 -8.94 18.11
N GLY A 5 8.33 -9.53 16.98
CA GLY A 5 8.57 -10.97 16.86
C GLY A 5 9.99 -11.27 16.43
N THR A 6 10.66 -12.19 17.13
CA THR A 6 11.87 -12.89 16.66
C THR A 6 11.57 -14.38 16.54
N ASN A 7 12.27 -15.27 17.23
CA ASN A 7 11.80 -16.63 17.53
C ASN A 7 10.92 -16.68 18.80
N ARG A 8 10.70 -15.52 19.43
CA ARG A 8 9.85 -15.30 20.60
C ARG A 8 9.15 -13.94 20.50
N PRO A 9 7.96 -13.80 21.10
CA PRO A 9 7.23 -12.53 21.10
C PRO A 9 7.79 -11.59 22.17
N TRP A 10 8.03 -10.34 21.79
CA TRP A 10 8.51 -9.26 22.64
C TRP A 10 7.45 -8.18 22.81
N LEU A 11 7.20 -7.77 24.04
CA LEU A 11 6.21 -6.77 24.41
C LEU A 11 6.91 -5.58 25.08
N THR A 12 6.52 -4.38 24.67
CA THR A 12 6.80 -3.14 25.40
C THR A 12 5.49 -2.38 25.68
N LEU A 13 5.42 -1.80 26.88
CA LEU A 13 4.30 -0.94 27.31
C LEU A 13 4.70 0.54 27.41
N ASP A 14 5.99 0.84 27.27
CA ASP A 14 6.64 2.14 27.48
C ASP A 14 7.37 2.61 26.21
N TRP A 15 6.81 2.30 25.05
CA TRP A 15 7.32 2.76 23.74
C TRP A 15 8.76 2.36 23.43
N GLY A 16 9.20 1.23 23.99
CA GLY A 16 10.48 0.61 23.69
C GLY A 16 11.59 0.95 24.67
N GLU A 17 11.30 1.63 25.79
CA GLU A 17 12.24 1.81 26.88
C GLU A 17 12.59 0.45 27.53
N THR A 18 11.58 -0.41 27.73
CA THR A 18 11.77 -1.77 28.22
C THR A 18 11.08 -2.80 27.36
N TRP A 19 11.68 -3.99 27.30
CA TRP A 19 11.20 -5.12 26.51
C TRP A 19 11.21 -6.39 27.34
N ASN A 20 10.06 -7.05 27.39
CA ASN A 20 9.87 -8.35 28.01
C ASN A 20 9.40 -9.35 26.97
N THR A 21 9.75 -10.63 27.12
CA THR A 21 9.20 -11.68 26.27
C THR A 21 7.88 -12.20 26.84
N LEU A 22 7.02 -12.77 26.00
CA LEU A 22 5.78 -13.43 26.44
C LEU A 22 5.85 -14.94 26.18
N PRO A 23 5.28 -15.79 27.06
CA PRO A 23 4.37 -15.44 28.15
C PRO A 23 5.04 -15.10 29.50
N THR A 24 6.35 -15.28 29.69
CA THR A 24 6.96 -15.10 31.01
C THR A 24 6.86 -13.64 31.51
N ASN A 25 6.77 -12.67 30.59
CA ASN A 25 6.70 -11.24 30.85
C ASN A 25 7.89 -10.73 31.69
N SER A 26 9.08 -11.22 31.34
CA SER A 26 10.37 -10.81 31.87
C SER A 26 11.38 -10.63 30.75
N ASN A 27 12.49 -9.96 31.02
CA ASN A 27 13.59 -9.81 30.06
C ASN A 27 14.56 -11.01 30.20
N PRO A 28 14.74 -11.85 29.16
CA PRO A 28 15.65 -13.00 29.20
C PRO A 28 17.14 -12.63 29.28
N TYR A 29 17.48 -11.34 29.13
CA TYR A 29 18.84 -10.80 29.24
C TYR A 29 19.06 -9.99 30.53
N ALA A 30 18.12 -9.99 31.47
CA ALA A 30 18.29 -9.32 32.74
C ALA A 30 19.46 -9.91 33.57
N SER A 31 20.03 -9.10 34.47
CA SER A 31 21.14 -9.51 35.33
C SER A 31 20.74 -10.71 36.22
N GLY A 32 21.42 -11.84 36.06
CA GLY A 32 21.09 -13.11 36.74
C GLY A 32 21.35 -14.36 35.90
N GLY A 33 21.54 -14.18 34.59
CA GLY A 33 21.89 -15.24 33.63
C GLY A 33 21.03 -15.12 32.37
N VAL A 34 21.67 -15.18 31.19
CA VAL A 34 20.95 -15.10 29.91
C VAL A 34 20.20 -16.41 29.66
N ASP A 35 18.88 -16.34 29.47
CA ASP A 35 18.05 -17.50 29.09
C ASP A 35 17.64 -17.42 27.60
N LEU A 36 18.40 -18.15 26.77
CA LEU A 36 18.13 -18.20 25.33
C LEU A 36 16.98 -19.13 24.95
N THR A 37 16.40 -19.90 25.87
CA THR A 37 15.25 -20.78 25.58
C THR A 37 13.94 -20.19 26.11
N GLN A 38 13.98 -19.20 27.00
CA GLN A 38 12.81 -18.49 27.50
C GLN A 38 11.90 -18.02 26.37
N ASP A 39 10.63 -18.40 26.44
CA ASP A 39 9.55 -17.94 25.56
C ASP A 39 9.76 -18.21 24.06
N VAL A 40 10.74 -19.06 23.70
CA VAL A 40 10.88 -19.56 22.31
C VAL A 40 9.64 -20.40 21.99
N LEU A 41 8.99 -20.11 20.86
CA LEU A 41 7.76 -20.79 20.46
C LEU A 41 8.04 -22.19 19.90
N ASP A 42 8.08 -22.34 18.58
CA ASP A 42 8.43 -23.61 17.90
C ASP A 42 9.86 -23.61 17.34
N GLY A 43 10.67 -22.61 17.70
CA GLY A 43 12.03 -22.42 17.20
C GLY A 43 12.12 -21.75 15.83
N SER A 44 11.01 -21.57 15.11
CA SER A 44 10.99 -20.83 13.85
C SER A 44 10.77 -19.33 14.06
N ASN A 45 11.04 -18.54 13.01
CA ASN A 45 10.84 -17.09 13.06
C ASN A 45 9.35 -16.76 13.09
N ILE A 46 8.98 -15.82 13.97
CA ILE A 46 7.71 -15.12 13.96
C ILE A 46 7.71 -14.19 12.75
N THR A 47 6.84 -14.48 11.81
CA THR A 47 6.69 -13.74 10.55
C THR A 47 5.65 -12.63 10.66
N ALA A 48 4.66 -12.78 11.53
CA ALA A 48 3.63 -11.78 11.74
C ALA A 48 3.13 -11.75 13.18
N VAL A 49 2.69 -10.57 13.62
CA VAL A 49 2.10 -10.35 14.94
C VAL A 49 0.85 -9.48 14.83
N ALA A 50 -0.13 -9.71 15.70
CA ALA A 50 -1.29 -8.83 15.82
C ALA A 50 -1.72 -8.66 17.26
N ILE A 51 -2.00 -7.41 17.64
CA ILE A 51 -2.65 -7.08 18.90
C ILE A 51 -4.16 -7.13 18.67
N ALA A 52 -4.86 -8.02 19.39
CA ALA A 52 -6.30 -8.17 19.28
C ALA A 52 -7.02 -7.31 20.33
N SER A 53 -6.48 -7.22 21.54
CA SER A 53 -6.96 -6.36 22.61
C SER A 53 -5.83 -6.07 23.61
N ALA A 54 -6.11 -5.31 24.67
CA ALA A 54 -5.16 -5.09 25.77
C ALA A 54 -4.73 -6.39 26.50
N ASN A 55 -5.50 -7.48 26.34
CA ASN A 55 -5.27 -8.75 27.03
C ASN A 55 -5.09 -9.94 26.07
N ARG A 56 -5.04 -9.70 24.75
CA ARG A 56 -4.88 -10.76 23.76
C ARG A 56 -4.04 -10.28 22.58
N CYS A 57 -3.05 -11.05 22.22
CA CYS A 57 -2.32 -10.89 20.97
C CYS A 57 -2.05 -12.25 20.32
N TYR A 58 -1.60 -12.19 19.07
CA TYR A 58 -1.25 -13.35 18.27
C TYR A 58 0.16 -13.18 17.73
N ALA A 59 0.91 -14.27 17.72
CA ALA A 59 2.20 -14.39 17.05
C ALA A 59 2.11 -15.56 16.06
N ALA A 60 2.29 -15.27 14.78
CA ALA A 60 2.37 -16.29 13.74
C ALA A 60 3.83 -16.58 13.44
N THR A 61 4.21 -17.84 13.59
CA THR A 61 5.45 -18.38 13.03
C THR A 61 5.20 -18.84 11.60
N GLN A 62 6.19 -19.46 10.95
CA GLN A 62 6.08 -19.88 9.55
C GLN A 62 4.88 -20.80 9.30
N HIS A 63 4.52 -21.66 10.27
CA HIS A 63 3.50 -22.71 10.08
C HIS A 63 2.42 -22.73 11.18
N GLN A 64 2.57 -21.92 12.22
CA GLN A 64 1.78 -22.04 13.44
C GLN A 64 1.39 -20.65 13.97
N VAL A 65 0.12 -20.48 14.31
CA VAL A 65 -0.34 -19.30 15.06
C VAL A 65 -0.38 -19.62 16.55
N TRP A 66 0.16 -18.72 17.36
CA TRP A 66 0.17 -18.76 18.82
C TRP A 66 -0.71 -17.65 19.35
N GLN A 67 -1.68 -18.00 20.19
CA GLN A 67 -2.50 -17.06 20.94
C GLN A 67 -1.83 -16.79 22.28
N LEU A 68 -1.66 -15.51 22.62
CA LEU A 68 -1.13 -15.06 23.89
C LEU A 68 -2.22 -14.29 24.64
N ASP A 69 -2.60 -14.81 25.80
CA ASP A 69 -3.67 -14.26 26.62
C ASP A 69 -3.15 -13.81 27.97
N LYS A 70 -3.60 -12.63 28.41
CA LYS A 70 -3.36 -12.10 29.74
C LYS A 70 -4.56 -12.38 30.62
N ASP A 71 -4.35 -13.12 31.69
CA ASP A 71 -5.34 -13.27 32.75
C ASP A 71 -5.60 -11.89 33.40
N LYS A 72 -6.86 -11.44 33.38
CA LYS A 72 -7.23 -10.09 33.85
C LYS A 72 -7.11 -9.92 35.36
N THR A 73 -7.09 -11.02 36.12
CA THR A 73 -7.07 -11.01 37.59
C THR A 73 -5.64 -11.08 38.10
N THR A 74 -4.85 -12.01 37.57
CA THR A 74 -3.47 -12.27 38.00
C THR A 74 -2.44 -11.47 37.20
N GLY A 75 -2.83 -10.97 36.01
CA GLY A 75 -1.94 -10.28 35.09
C GLY A 75 -0.94 -11.20 34.38
N LYS A 76 -0.98 -12.52 34.63
CA LYS A 76 -0.09 -13.50 34.02
C LYS A 76 -0.48 -13.76 32.56
N TRP A 77 0.54 -13.90 31.71
CA TRP A 77 0.32 -14.29 30.32
C TRP A 77 0.44 -15.81 30.16
N THR A 78 -0.28 -16.34 29.19
CA THR A 78 -0.20 -17.73 28.75
C THR A 78 -0.15 -17.78 27.23
N SER A 79 0.64 -18.69 26.66
CA SER A 79 0.69 -18.96 25.23
C SER A 79 0.00 -20.29 24.89
N THR A 80 -0.74 -20.34 23.80
CA THR A 80 -1.41 -21.56 23.31
C THR A 80 -1.26 -21.64 21.80
N ALA A 81 -0.76 -22.76 21.28
CA ALA A 81 -0.74 -23.03 19.85
C ALA A 81 -2.17 -23.29 19.35
N ILE A 82 -2.59 -22.59 18.30
CA ILE A 82 -3.86 -22.85 17.61
C ILE A 82 -3.73 -24.15 16.80
N THR A 83 -4.73 -25.02 16.76
CA THR A 83 -4.61 -26.26 15.95
C THR A 83 -4.25 -25.97 14.50
N THR A 84 -3.41 -26.76 13.85
CA THR A 84 -3.15 -26.70 12.39
C THR A 84 -4.05 -27.63 11.59
N THR A 85 -4.97 -28.35 12.26
CA THR A 85 -5.90 -29.26 11.59
C THR A 85 -6.80 -28.48 10.62
N GLY A 86 -6.77 -28.88 9.35
CA GLY A 86 -7.56 -28.26 8.27
C GLY A 86 -6.84 -27.14 7.51
N LEU A 87 -5.67 -26.70 7.94
CA LEU A 87 -4.77 -25.88 7.11
C LEU A 87 -4.07 -26.76 6.06
N ASP A 88 -3.77 -26.17 4.91
CA ASP A 88 -2.90 -26.83 3.93
C ASP A 88 -1.52 -27.14 4.56
N PRO A 89 -0.93 -28.31 4.27
CA PRO A 89 0.43 -28.61 4.71
C PRO A 89 1.43 -27.69 3.97
N GLY A 90 2.47 -27.25 4.67
CA GLY A 90 3.55 -26.46 4.06
C GLY A 90 3.20 -25.00 3.77
N ILE A 91 2.11 -24.46 4.31
CA ILE A 91 1.83 -23.02 4.25
C ILE A 91 2.98 -22.21 4.85
N TYR A 92 3.22 -21.01 4.34
CA TYR A 92 4.14 -20.05 4.95
C TYR A 92 3.38 -18.80 5.33
N ILE A 93 3.12 -18.59 6.62
CA ILE A 93 2.32 -17.46 7.09
C ILE A 93 3.12 -16.17 6.93
N THR A 94 2.55 -15.19 6.24
CA THR A 94 3.21 -13.89 5.96
C THR A 94 2.56 -12.74 6.72
N ALA A 95 1.27 -12.82 7.01
CA ALA A 95 0.54 -11.79 7.71
C ALA A 95 -0.66 -12.37 8.49
N ILE A 96 -1.09 -11.64 9.52
CA ILE A 96 -2.26 -11.95 10.34
C ILE A 96 -3.10 -10.70 10.56
N ALA A 97 -4.42 -10.82 10.43
CA ALA A 97 -5.38 -9.73 10.68
C ALA A 97 -6.53 -10.21 11.56
N VAL A 98 -6.68 -9.58 12.73
CA VAL A 98 -7.76 -9.89 13.67
C VAL A 98 -9.09 -9.37 13.13
N LYS A 99 -10.11 -10.24 13.07
CA LYS A 99 -11.48 -9.87 12.70
C LYS A 99 -12.29 -9.52 13.95
N ASP A 100 -12.24 -10.38 14.96
CA ASP A 100 -12.94 -10.19 16.23
C ASP A 100 -12.12 -10.80 17.37
N ALA A 101 -11.65 -9.94 18.27
CA ALA A 101 -10.82 -10.33 19.40
C ALA A 101 -11.58 -11.16 20.46
N ALA A 102 -12.87 -10.86 20.67
CA ALA A 102 -13.71 -11.55 21.65
C ALA A 102 -14.06 -12.95 21.17
N ALA A 103 -14.41 -13.08 19.88
CA ALA A 103 -14.67 -14.38 19.26
C ALA A 103 -13.38 -15.17 18.93
N GLY A 104 -12.21 -14.53 18.99
CA GLY A 104 -10.93 -15.15 18.64
C GLY A 104 -10.81 -15.46 17.16
N THR A 105 -11.45 -14.66 16.31
CA THR A 105 -11.47 -14.87 14.85
C THR A 105 -10.47 -13.96 14.15
N PHE A 106 -9.78 -14.51 13.17
CA PHE A 106 -8.74 -13.80 12.44
C PHE A 106 -8.50 -14.44 11.08
N TYR A 107 -7.85 -13.68 10.21
CA TYR A 107 -7.35 -14.16 8.93
C TYR A 107 -5.83 -14.25 8.95
N ILE A 108 -5.28 -15.16 8.14
CA ILE A 108 -3.85 -15.19 7.80
C ILE A 108 -3.68 -15.13 6.28
N ALA A 109 -2.57 -14.56 5.84
CA ALA A 109 -2.07 -14.66 4.48
C ALA A 109 -0.97 -15.72 4.38
N ALA A 110 -0.87 -16.39 3.23
CA ALA A 110 0.13 -17.41 2.93
C ALA A 110 0.98 -17.02 1.70
N GLY A 111 2.30 -17.21 1.82
CA GLY A 111 3.30 -16.68 0.89
C GLY A 111 3.81 -17.62 -0.20
N PHE A 112 3.20 -18.78 -0.43
CA PHE A 112 3.62 -19.73 -1.48
C PHE A 112 2.49 -20.04 -2.46
N GLY A 113 2.84 -20.28 -3.73
CA GLY A 113 1.91 -20.75 -4.76
C GLY A 113 1.41 -22.16 -4.50
N GLY A 114 0.24 -22.52 -5.05
CA GLY A 114 -0.29 -23.88 -5.00
C GLY A 114 -1.01 -24.26 -3.70
N VAL A 115 -0.96 -23.42 -2.67
CA VAL A 115 -1.80 -23.51 -1.45
C VAL A 115 -2.89 -22.44 -1.46
N GLU A 116 -3.88 -22.56 -0.59
CA GLU A 116 -4.79 -21.45 -0.36
C GLU A 116 -4.07 -20.24 0.25
N HIS A 117 -4.28 -19.06 -0.34
CA HIS A 117 -3.51 -17.84 -0.04
C HIS A 117 -4.04 -17.04 1.14
N VAL A 118 -5.32 -17.19 1.46
CA VAL A 118 -5.94 -16.55 2.63
C VAL A 118 -6.81 -17.55 3.36
N TRP A 119 -6.55 -17.69 4.66
CA TRP A 119 -7.28 -18.58 5.56
C TRP A 119 -8.00 -17.79 6.63
N PHE A 120 -9.17 -18.26 7.03
CA PHE A 120 -9.96 -17.72 8.13
C PHE A 120 -10.05 -18.73 9.28
N TYR A 121 -9.62 -18.34 10.47
CA TYR A 121 -9.87 -19.09 11.70
C TYR A 121 -11.16 -18.58 12.35
N ASP A 122 -12.17 -19.45 12.48
CA ASP A 122 -13.48 -19.11 13.04
C ASP A 122 -13.55 -19.21 14.58
N GLY A 123 -12.40 -19.29 15.24
CA GLY A 123 -12.27 -19.53 16.68
C GLY A 123 -12.25 -21.01 17.04
N LYS A 124 -12.46 -21.91 16.08
CA LYS A 124 -12.44 -23.38 16.28
C LYS A 124 -11.69 -24.10 15.17
N THR A 125 -12.01 -23.80 13.91
CA THR A 125 -11.53 -24.48 12.71
C THR A 125 -11.02 -23.50 11.66
N TRP A 126 -10.12 -23.98 10.81
CA TRP A 126 -9.62 -23.24 9.65
C TRP A 126 -10.52 -23.42 8.45
N ASN A 127 -10.70 -22.33 7.70
CA ASN A 127 -11.52 -22.28 6.50
C ASN A 127 -10.72 -21.58 5.40
N GLY A 128 -10.52 -22.25 4.27
CA GLY A 128 -9.95 -21.61 3.10
C GLY A 128 -10.93 -20.60 2.52
N THR A 129 -10.45 -19.40 2.17
CA THR A 129 -11.35 -18.33 1.68
C THR A 129 -11.60 -18.38 0.18
N GLY A 130 -10.87 -19.22 -0.55
CA GLY A 130 -11.04 -19.44 -1.99
C GLY A 130 -10.32 -18.41 -2.86
N LEU A 131 -9.37 -17.64 -2.30
CA LEU A 131 -8.58 -16.68 -3.08
C LEU A 131 -7.77 -17.38 -4.17
N LYS A 132 -7.23 -18.58 -3.87
CA LYS A 132 -6.48 -19.40 -4.85
C LYS A 132 -7.26 -19.65 -6.13
N ALA A 133 -8.57 -19.86 -6.04
CA ALA A 133 -9.43 -20.10 -7.20
C ALA A 133 -9.61 -18.86 -8.09
N LYS A 134 -9.30 -17.65 -7.58
CA LYS A 134 -9.30 -16.40 -8.35
C LYS A 134 -7.91 -16.02 -8.84
N VAL A 135 -6.89 -16.27 -8.01
CA VAL A 135 -5.50 -15.94 -8.29
C VAL A 135 -4.60 -16.90 -7.51
N ASP A 136 -3.72 -17.60 -8.22
CA ASP A 136 -2.74 -18.48 -7.58
C ASP A 136 -1.37 -17.80 -7.51
N CYS A 137 -1.21 -16.89 -6.54
CA CYS A 137 0.06 -16.23 -6.26
C CYS A 137 0.20 -15.92 -4.76
N PRO A 138 1.43 -15.82 -4.24
CA PRO A 138 1.70 -15.42 -2.86
C PRO A 138 0.89 -14.20 -2.38
N ALA A 139 0.34 -14.30 -1.17
CA ALA A 139 -0.19 -13.18 -0.42
C ALA A 139 0.81 -12.77 0.67
N HIS A 140 1.11 -11.48 0.76
CA HIS A 140 2.09 -10.92 1.71
C HIS A 140 1.44 -10.11 2.82
N ALA A 141 0.26 -9.56 2.55
CA ALA A 141 -0.42 -8.65 3.46
C ALA A 141 -1.90 -9.01 3.56
N ILE A 142 -2.47 -8.82 4.74
CA ILE A 142 -3.91 -8.93 4.95
C ILE A 142 -4.38 -7.89 5.96
N VAL A 143 -5.53 -7.29 5.71
CA VAL A 143 -6.17 -6.35 6.63
C VAL A 143 -7.69 -6.52 6.59
N VAL A 144 -8.31 -6.49 7.77
CA VAL A 144 -9.77 -6.46 7.94
C VAL A 144 -10.21 -5.01 8.10
N ASP A 145 -11.31 -4.63 7.44
CA ASP A 145 -11.93 -3.33 7.66
C ASP A 145 -12.65 -3.30 9.02
N PRO A 146 -12.21 -2.51 10.01
CA PRO A 146 -12.87 -2.50 11.31
C PRO A 146 -14.19 -1.72 11.29
N ALA A 147 -14.49 -0.92 10.26
CA ALA A 147 -15.83 -0.37 10.06
C ALA A 147 -16.79 -1.41 9.46
N HIS A 148 -16.26 -2.37 8.70
CA HIS A 148 -17.04 -3.43 8.05
C HIS A 148 -16.28 -4.77 8.16
N PRO A 149 -16.32 -5.48 9.31
CA PRO A 149 -15.47 -6.64 9.57
C PRO A 149 -15.62 -7.84 8.62
N ASN A 150 -16.63 -7.81 7.74
CA ASN A 150 -16.82 -8.80 6.69
C ASN A 150 -16.04 -8.46 5.40
N ASN A 151 -15.45 -7.27 5.31
CA ASN A 151 -14.60 -6.85 4.22
C ASN A 151 -13.13 -7.09 4.61
N VAL A 152 -12.44 -7.89 3.80
CA VAL A 152 -11.02 -8.21 3.97
C VAL A 152 -10.26 -7.90 2.69
N TYR A 153 -9.05 -7.36 2.83
CA TYR A 153 -8.18 -7.01 1.72
C TYR A 153 -6.88 -7.78 1.82
N ALA A 154 -6.47 -8.40 0.73
CA ALA A 154 -5.23 -9.15 0.61
C ALA A 154 -4.30 -8.48 -0.40
N GLY A 155 -3.06 -8.23 0.00
CA GLY A 155 -1.98 -7.77 -0.88
C GLY A 155 -1.20 -8.97 -1.40
N THR A 156 -1.10 -9.10 -2.72
CA THR A 156 -0.46 -10.21 -3.40
C THR A 156 0.61 -9.75 -4.37
N ASP A 157 1.29 -10.69 -5.04
CA ASP A 157 2.26 -10.39 -6.10
C ASP A 157 1.67 -9.61 -7.29
N VAL A 158 0.34 -9.69 -7.48
CA VAL A 158 -0.37 -9.08 -8.62
C VAL A 158 -1.39 -8.02 -8.18
N GLY A 159 -1.18 -7.41 -7.02
CA GLY A 159 -1.96 -6.27 -6.53
C GLY A 159 -2.84 -6.59 -5.33
N VAL A 160 -3.95 -5.87 -5.18
CA VAL A 160 -4.86 -6.02 -4.04
C VAL A 160 -6.14 -6.71 -4.47
N TRP A 161 -6.58 -7.67 -3.66
CA TRP A 161 -7.86 -8.34 -3.76
C TRP A 161 -8.73 -7.99 -2.56
N ARG A 162 -10.05 -7.88 -2.77
CA ARG A 162 -11.05 -7.67 -1.72
C ARG A 162 -11.98 -8.86 -1.68
N ALA A 163 -12.17 -9.42 -0.49
CA ALA A 163 -13.24 -10.36 -0.22
C ALA A 163 -14.36 -9.71 0.60
N ILE A 164 -15.60 -10.04 0.25
CA ILE A 164 -16.77 -9.81 1.09
C ILE A 164 -17.22 -11.16 1.62
N GLN A 165 -17.24 -11.32 2.94
CA GLN A 165 -17.79 -12.51 3.58
C GLN A 165 -19.32 -12.50 3.47
N THR A 166 -19.88 -13.37 2.62
CA THR A 166 -21.32 -13.45 2.31
C THR A 166 -22.08 -14.45 3.18
N GLY A 167 -21.35 -15.32 3.88
CA GLY A 167 -21.88 -16.30 4.84
C GLY A 167 -20.82 -16.70 5.86
N GLN A 168 -21.12 -17.66 6.74
CA GLN A 168 -20.17 -18.06 7.79
C GLN A 168 -18.82 -18.56 7.26
N LYS A 169 -18.83 -19.24 6.10
CA LYS A 169 -17.65 -19.86 5.46
C LYS A 169 -17.62 -19.61 3.95
N SER A 170 -18.04 -18.43 3.51
CA SER A 170 -18.08 -18.06 2.09
C SER A 170 -17.63 -16.63 1.88
N TRP A 171 -16.79 -16.43 0.87
CA TRP A 171 -16.20 -15.16 0.50
C TRP A 171 -16.31 -14.93 -1.00
N ASP A 172 -16.69 -13.70 -1.37
CA ASP A 172 -16.66 -13.26 -2.76
C ASP A 172 -15.44 -12.37 -3.00
N TRP A 173 -14.44 -12.92 -3.70
CA TRP A 173 -13.18 -12.25 -4.01
C TRP A 173 -13.26 -11.52 -5.35
N THR A 174 -12.91 -10.24 -5.32
CA THR A 174 -12.86 -9.33 -6.46
C THR A 174 -11.55 -8.54 -6.48
N VAL A 175 -11.05 -8.19 -7.66
CA VAL A 175 -9.85 -7.35 -7.78
C VAL A 175 -10.12 -5.95 -7.21
N PHE A 176 -9.22 -5.46 -6.37
CA PHE A 176 -9.27 -4.14 -5.72
C PHE A 176 -7.98 -3.32 -5.94
N SER A 177 -7.34 -3.51 -7.10
CA SER A 177 -6.11 -2.81 -7.51
C SER A 177 -6.39 -1.49 -8.23
N TRP A 178 -7.42 -0.73 -7.83
CA TRP A 178 -7.85 0.47 -8.55
C TRP A 178 -6.77 1.55 -8.53
N GLY A 179 -6.17 1.77 -9.69
CA GLY A 179 -5.08 2.71 -9.75
C GLY A 179 -3.73 2.05 -9.44
N LEU A 180 -3.68 0.92 -8.74
CA LEU A 180 -2.42 0.36 -8.30
C LEU A 180 -1.59 -0.12 -9.51
N PRO A 181 -0.28 0.20 -9.57
CA PRO A 181 0.57 -0.41 -10.58
C PRO A 181 0.62 -1.92 -10.38
N GLU A 182 0.87 -2.65 -11.46
CA GLU A 182 1.16 -4.08 -11.39
C GLU A 182 2.50 -4.28 -10.65
N ALA A 183 2.38 -4.54 -9.35
CA ALA A 183 3.48 -4.61 -8.40
C ALA A 183 3.09 -5.51 -7.23
N VAL A 184 4.08 -6.18 -6.66
CA VAL A 184 3.94 -6.89 -5.40
C VAL A 184 3.51 -5.92 -4.31
N VAL A 185 2.45 -6.25 -3.58
CA VAL A 185 1.96 -5.49 -2.43
C VAL A 185 2.49 -6.13 -1.16
N LEU A 186 3.32 -5.40 -0.41
CA LEU A 186 4.06 -5.93 0.73
C LEU A 186 3.34 -5.70 2.06
N ASP A 187 2.64 -4.58 2.21
CA ASP A 187 1.84 -4.30 3.42
C ASP A 187 0.58 -3.51 3.05
N LEU A 188 -0.46 -3.73 3.85
CA LEU A 188 -1.75 -3.06 3.78
C LEU A 188 -2.10 -2.48 5.15
N LYS A 189 -2.58 -1.24 5.17
CA LYS A 189 -3.12 -0.59 6.39
C LYS A 189 -4.34 0.25 6.04
N ILE A 190 -5.36 0.22 6.91
CA ILE A 190 -6.54 1.07 6.75
C ILE A 190 -6.42 2.25 7.69
N HIS A 191 -6.46 3.46 7.12
CA HIS A 191 -6.58 4.70 7.87
C HIS A 191 -8.06 5.00 8.13
N GLN A 192 -8.55 4.62 9.31
CA GLN A 192 -9.98 4.62 9.65
C GLN A 192 -10.68 5.96 9.44
N LYS A 193 -10.12 7.03 9.98
CA LYS A 193 -10.76 8.36 9.95
C LYS A 193 -10.99 8.89 8.54
N ALA A 194 -10.07 8.58 7.62
CA ALA A 194 -10.17 9.02 6.23
C ALA A 194 -10.74 7.94 5.29
N ARG A 195 -11.02 6.74 5.81
CA ARG A 195 -11.51 5.59 5.04
C ARG A 195 -10.65 5.29 3.82
N LEU A 196 -9.32 5.23 4.03
CA LEU A 196 -8.33 4.94 3.00
C LEU A 196 -7.67 3.58 3.27
N LEU A 197 -7.57 2.74 2.25
CA LEU A 197 -6.62 1.64 2.19
C LEU A 197 -5.29 2.17 1.68
N ARG A 198 -4.22 1.94 2.45
CA ARG A 198 -2.84 2.21 2.05
C ARG A 198 -2.18 0.90 1.66
N ALA A 199 -1.56 0.87 0.48
CA ALA A 199 -0.82 -0.26 -0.04
C ALA A 199 0.64 0.12 -0.29
N SER A 200 1.58 -0.53 0.38
CA SER A 200 3.00 -0.42 0.05
C SER A 200 3.33 -1.42 -1.06
N THR A 201 4.09 -0.95 -2.05
CA THR A 201 4.43 -1.76 -3.23
C THR A 201 5.95 -1.93 -3.34
N TYR A 202 6.37 -3.07 -3.87
CA TYR A 202 7.79 -3.31 -4.14
C TYR A 202 8.28 -2.35 -5.25
N GLY A 203 9.17 -1.43 -4.88
CA GLY A 203 9.83 -0.50 -5.82
C GLY A 203 8.96 0.64 -6.36
N ARG A 204 7.69 0.78 -5.94
CA ARG A 204 6.77 1.80 -6.46
C ARG A 204 6.09 2.66 -5.39
N GLY A 205 6.63 2.64 -4.18
CA GLY A 205 6.19 3.49 -3.07
C GLY A 205 4.85 3.04 -2.44
N LEU A 206 4.18 3.99 -1.81
CA LEU A 206 2.89 3.78 -1.14
C LEU A 206 1.76 4.35 -1.99
N TRP A 207 0.61 3.68 -1.98
CA TRP A 207 -0.58 4.04 -2.74
C TRP A 207 -1.78 4.10 -1.81
N GLU A 208 -2.74 4.99 -2.11
CA GLU A 208 -3.98 5.13 -1.34
C GLU A 208 -5.21 4.91 -2.23
N ILE A 209 -6.17 4.12 -1.74
CA ILE A 209 -7.47 3.89 -2.39
C ILE A 209 -8.56 4.16 -1.34
N PRO A 210 -9.56 5.02 -1.61
CA PRO A 210 -10.64 5.22 -0.67
C PRO A 210 -11.61 4.04 -0.67
N LEU A 211 -12.12 3.70 0.51
CA LEU A 211 -12.93 2.50 0.73
C LEU A 211 -14.43 2.72 0.51
N ASP A 212 -14.92 3.95 0.71
CA ASP A 212 -16.36 4.26 0.73
C ASP A 212 -16.80 5.13 -0.46
N VAL A 213 -16.04 5.15 -1.57
CA VAL A 213 -16.48 5.83 -2.79
C VAL A 213 -17.42 4.92 -3.56
N ALA A 214 -18.58 5.45 -3.99
CA ALA A 214 -19.45 4.74 -4.89
C ALA A 214 -18.67 4.33 -6.15
N SER A 215 -18.81 3.07 -6.55
CA SER A 215 -18.12 2.41 -7.68
C SER A 215 -18.42 3.00 -9.07
N THR A 216 -19.03 4.18 -9.15
CA THR A 216 -19.63 4.74 -10.36
C THR A 216 -19.06 6.09 -10.79
N SER A 217 -18.02 6.62 -10.16
CA SER A 217 -17.34 7.76 -10.77
C SER A 217 -16.74 7.32 -12.10
N GLY A 218 -17.07 8.03 -13.17
CA GLY A 218 -16.41 7.91 -14.47
C GLY A 218 -14.89 8.13 -14.37
N PRO A 219 -14.18 8.34 -15.48
CA PRO A 219 -12.74 8.61 -15.39
C PRO A 219 -12.51 9.84 -14.50
N ASP A 220 -11.78 9.64 -13.39
CA ASP A 220 -11.32 10.73 -12.52
C ASP A 220 -9.87 10.99 -12.88
N ILE A 221 -9.69 11.90 -13.82
CA ILE A 221 -8.38 12.25 -14.37
C ILE A 221 -7.81 13.39 -13.57
N TYR A 222 -6.64 13.16 -13.00
CA TYR A 222 -5.90 14.18 -12.28
C TYR A 222 -4.48 14.31 -12.80
N LEU A 223 -4.00 15.54 -12.68
CA LEU A 223 -2.64 15.98 -12.85
C LEU A 223 -2.24 16.66 -11.55
N ARG A 224 -1.05 16.36 -11.02
CA ARG A 224 -0.51 17.12 -9.88
C ARG A 224 0.01 18.44 -10.43
N ALA A 225 -0.60 19.55 -10.03
CA ALA A 225 -0.20 20.86 -10.57
C ALA A 225 1.09 21.41 -9.95
N ASN A 226 1.43 20.97 -8.73
CA ASN A 226 2.60 21.42 -7.99
C ASN A 226 3.02 20.39 -6.93
N TYR A 227 4.14 20.65 -6.25
CA TYR A 227 4.72 19.79 -5.20
C TYR A 227 3.80 19.56 -4.00
N ALA A 228 2.85 20.47 -3.73
CA ALA A 228 1.91 20.38 -2.61
C ALA A 228 0.59 19.69 -2.99
N ASP A 229 0.39 19.34 -4.28
CA ASP A 229 -0.83 18.68 -4.72
C ASP A 229 -0.83 17.21 -4.28
N THR A 230 -1.42 16.96 -3.11
CA THR A 230 -1.69 15.62 -2.58
C THR A 230 -2.72 14.85 -3.42
N GLY A 231 -3.35 15.53 -4.38
CA GLY A 231 -4.50 15.11 -5.16
C GLY A 231 -5.71 14.70 -4.33
N ARG A 232 -5.73 14.86 -3.01
CA ARG A 232 -6.89 14.53 -2.19
C ARG A 232 -8.03 15.53 -2.43
N MET A 233 -9.20 15.00 -2.76
CA MET A 233 -10.45 15.75 -2.87
C MET A 233 -11.31 15.40 -1.66
N SER A 234 -11.72 16.38 -0.86
CA SER A 234 -12.73 16.17 0.17
C SER A 234 -13.71 17.35 0.19
N GLY A 235 -15.01 17.05 0.22
CA GLY A 235 -16.07 18.05 0.05
C GLY A 235 -16.04 18.78 -1.30
N GLY A 236 -15.52 18.14 -2.37
CA GLY A 236 -15.40 18.75 -3.71
C GLY A 236 -14.25 19.74 -3.87
N ARG A 237 -13.46 19.99 -2.82
CA ARG A 237 -12.29 20.87 -2.83
C ARG A 237 -11.00 20.05 -2.76
N ARG A 238 -9.97 20.45 -3.53
CA ARG A 238 -8.61 19.93 -3.34
C ARG A 238 -8.05 20.50 -2.04
N TYR A 239 -7.44 19.63 -1.24
CA TYR A 239 -6.70 20.04 -0.06
C TYR A 239 -5.20 19.88 -0.35
N PRO A 240 -4.51 20.95 -0.79
CA PRO A 240 -3.09 20.92 -1.04
C PRO A 240 -2.38 21.24 0.27
N TRP A 241 -2.00 20.25 1.06
CA TRP A 241 -0.93 20.52 2.03
C TRP A 241 -0.11 19.28 2.33
N VAL A 242 1.18 19.45 2.04
CA VAL A 242 2.27 18.80 2.74
C VAL A 242 2.76 19.85 3.74
N ASP A 243 2.84 19.50 5.02
CA ASP A 243 3.18 20.45 6.09
C ASP A 243 4.53 21.15 5.80
N GLY A 244 4.54 22.50 5.81
CA GLY A 244 5.76 23.33 5.77
C GLY A 244 6.09 24.02 4.43
N GLY A 245 5.31 23.81 3.36
CA GLY A 245 5.49 24.51 2.08
C GLY A 245 4.68 25.81 1.95
N GLN A 246 5.14 26.74 1.08
CA GLN A 246 4.38 27.96 0.73
C GLN A 246 3.11 27.58 -0.07
N ASP A 247 1.97 28.23 0.23
CA ASP A 247 0.66 27.91 -0.34
C ASP A 247 0.55 28.40 -1.80
N PRO A 248 0.45 27.49 -2.79
CA PRO A 248 0.34 27.86 -4.19
C PRO A 248 -1.04 28.43 -4.57
N THR A 249 -1.99 28.46 -3.64
CA THR A 249 -3.33 29.04 -3.82
C THR A 249 -3.45 30.48 -3.31
N ASP A 250 -2.40 31.01 -2.66
CA ASP A 250 -2.35 32.40 -2.24
C ASP A 250 -2.37 33.34 -3.46
N PRO A 251 -3.23 34.38 -3.47
CA PRO A 251 -3.25 35.37 -4.54
C PRO A 251 -1.86 35.99 -4.76
N GLY A 252 -1.36 35.91 -6.00
CA GLY A 252 -0.04 36.42 -6.36
C GLY A 252 1.10 35.40 -6.30
N PHE A 253 0.82 34.15 -5.92
CA PHE A 253 1.80 33.07 -6.04
C PHE A 253 1.94 32.62 -7.50
N ASN A 254 3.18 32.63 -8.01
CA ASN A 254 3.48 32.12 -9.35
C ASN A 254 3.66 30.60 -9.30
N VAL A 255 2.80 29.87 -10.02
CA VAL A 255 2.94 28.42 -10.23
C VAL A 255 3.63 28.19 -11.57
N TYR A 256 4.73 27.44 -11.54
CA TYR A 256 5.51 27.09 -12.73
C TYR A 256 5.38 25.59 -13.05
N HIS A 257 5.55 25.20 -14.30
CA HIS A 257 5.34 23.80 -14.70
C HIS A 257 6.34 22.83 -14.06
N TRP A 258 7.59 23.24 -13.82
CA TRP A 258 8.62 22.45 -13.11
C TRP A 258 8.29 22.22 -11.63
N MET A 259 7.28 22.90 -11.08
CA MET A 259 6.76 22.57 -9.75
C MET A 259 5.94 21.27 -9.77
N SER A 260 5.56 20.77 -10.94
CA SER A 260 4.88 19.49 -11.12
C SER A 260 5.85 18.39 -11.53
N ALA A 261 5.81 17.25 -10.86
CA ALA A 261 6.52 16.04 -11.30
C ALA A 261 5.85 15.34 -12.50
N ASP A 262 4.65 15.78 -12.88
CA ASP A 262 3.83 15.17 -13.93
C ASP A 262 3.85 15.99 -15.23
N ILE A 263 4.53 17.14 -15.27
CA ILE A 263 4.74 17.94 -16.47
C ILE A 263 6.23 17.98 -16.75
N LYS A 264 6.63 17.69 -17.99
CA LYS A 264 8.00 17.87 -18.44
C LYS A 264 8.06 18.50 -19.82
N VAL A 265 9.09 19.30 -20.06
CA VAL A 265 9.28 19.96 -21.36
C VAL A 265 10.49 19.35 -22.07
N ARG A 266 10.31 18.94 -23.33
CA ARG A 266 11.41 18.51 -24.20
C ARG A 266 11.67 19.61 -25.22
N ARG A 267 12.83 20.25 -25.09
CA ARG A 267 13.27 21.30 -26.02
C ARG A 267 13.77 20.70 -27.31
N GLY A 268 13.18 21.07 -28.44
CA GLY A 268 13.50 20.46 -29.73
C GLY A 268 14.87 20.86 -30.29
N ALA A 269 15.41 22.01 -29.88
CA ALA A 269 16.67 22.53 -30.39
C ALA A 269 17.92 21.98 -29.67
N LEU A 270 17.76 21.24 -28.56
CA LEU A 270 18.90 20.71 -27.83
C LEU A 270 19.57 19.57 -28.60
N PRO A 271 20.90 19.61 -28.78
CA PRO A 271 21.62 18.52 -29.45
C PRO A 271 21.70 17.29 -28.54
N GLY A 272 21.66 16.09 -29.15
CA GLY A 272 21.92 14.83 -28.44
C GLY A 272 20.76 14.28 -27.59
N LEU A 273 19.53 14.73 -27.82
CA LEU A 273 18.37 14.22 -27.10
C LEU A 273 18.14 12.73 -27.38
N PRO A 274 17.82 11.91 -26.36
CA PRO A 274 17.42 10.53 -26.56
C PRO A 274 16.19 10.43 -27.47
N PRO A 275 16.11 9.39 -28.33
CA PRO A 275 14.92 9.15 -29.13
C PRO A 275 13.71 8.86 -28.23
N ILE A 276 12.52 9.24 -28.70
CA ILE A 276 11.23 8.98 -28.05
C ILE A 276 10.40 8.07 -28.95
N GLY A 277 9.55 7.22 -28.36
CA GLY A 277 8.58 6.45 -29.12
C GLY A 277 7.53 7.31 -29.81
N ASP A 278 6.83 6.75 -30.80
CA ASP A 278 5.66 7.34 -31.43
C ASP A 278 4.47 6.35 -31.38
N PRO A 279 3.51 6.54 -30.45
CA PRO A 279 3.45 7.60 -29.44
C PRO A 279 4.48 7.40 -28.32
N ALA A 280 4.89 8.51 -27.70
CA ALA A 280 5.77 8.48 -26.53
C ALA A 280 5.13 7.69 -25.38
N ASN A 281 5.92 6.87 -24.71
CA ASN A 281 5.45 6.00 -23.63
C ASN A 281 5.94 6.50 -22.24
N MET A 282 5.56 5.79 -21.17
CA MET A 282 5.94 6.18 -19.82
C MET A 282 7.45 6.07 -19.54
N LEU A 283 8.16 5.16 -20.22
CA LEU A 283 9.62 5.09 -20.13
C LEU A 283 10.26 6.32 -20.78
N ASP A 284 9.72 6.76 -21.93
CA ASP A 284 10.15 8.01 -22.56
C ASP A 284 9.93 9.19 -21.62
N PHE A 285 8.74 9.31 -21.04
CA PHE A 285 8.44 10.36 -20.06
C PHE A 285 9.37 10.31 -18.84
N ALA A 286 9.68 9.12 -18.33
CA ALA A 286 10.49 8.97 -17.12
C ALA A 286 11.97 9.30 -17.34
N VAL A 287 12.53 8.89 -18.48
CA VAL A 287 13.99 8.86 -18.71
C VAL A 287 14.44 9.75 -19.87
N ASN A 288 13.66 9.83 -20.94
CA ASN A 288 14.05 10.48 -22.20
C ASN A 288 13.52 11.92 -22.34
N VAL A 289 12.62 12.32 -21.44
CA VAL A 289 12.11 13.69 -21.27
C VAL A 289 12.62 14.22 -19.93
N GLY A 290 13.26 15.39 -19.94
CA GLY A 290 13.80 16.03 -18.75
C GLY A 290 13.72 17.54 -18.86
N ASP A 291 13.56 18.20 -17.70
CA ASP A 291 13.48 19.65 -17.60
C ASP A 291 14.90 20.22 -17.75
N TYR A 292 15.13 21.01 -18.80
CA TYR A 292 16.45 21.54 -19.12
C TYR A 292 16.59 22.96 -18.61
N VAL A 293 17.15 23.07 -17.41
CA VAL A 293 17.36 24.34 -16.72
C VAL A 293 18.59 25.06 -17.27
N ASP A 294 18.49 26.37 -17.50
CA ASP A 294 19.63 27.22 -17.80
C ASP A 294 20.57 27.27 -16.58
N PRO A 295 21.83 26.84 -16.71
CA PRO A 295 22.74 26.70 -15.57
C PRO A 295 23.19 28.04 -14.94
N ALA A 296 22.92 29.18 -15.58
CA ALA A 296 23.25 30.51 -15.05
C ALA A 296 22.10 31.15 -14.29
N THR A 297 20.85 30.82 -14.63
CA THR A 297 19.65 31.42 -14.01
C THR A 297 18.85 30.46 -13.15
N ASP A 298 19.13 29.16 -13.25
CA ASP A 298 18.33 28.09 -12.65
C ASP A 298 16.86 28.13 -13.09
N ILE A 299 16.60 28.68 -14.30
CA ILE A 299 15.28 28.80 -14.92
C ILE A 299 15.25 27.94 -16.17
N GLU A 300 14.16 27.20 -16.36
CA GLU A 300 13.92 26.50 -17.62
C GLU A 300 13.55 27.49 -18.73
N THR A 301 14.38 27.56 -19.76
CA THR A 301 14.18 28.48 -20.90
C THR A 301 13.56 27.75 -22.08
N ALA A 302 12.50 28.30 -22.66
CA ALA A 302 11.89 27.81 -23.90
C ALA A 302 12.77 28.11 -25.13
N ASP A 303 12.62 27.32 -26.19
CA ASP A 303 13.26 27.55 -27.49
C ASP A 303 12.55 28.68 -28.26
N LEU A 304 12.82 29.94 -27.86
CA LEU A 304 12.28 31.11 -28.56
C LEU A 304 12.91 31.24 -29.96
N GLY A 305 12.17 30.81 -30.99
CA GLY A 305 12.54 30.99 -32.40
C GLY A 305 13.32 29.83 -33.03
N SER A 306 13.35 28.65 -32.41
CA SER A 306 13.90 27.46 -33.07
C SER A 306 12.91 26.89 -34.11
N VAL A 307 13.42 26.17 -35.11
CA VAL A 307 12.60 25.41 -36.06
C VAL A 307 12.05 24.09 -35.46
N HIS A 308 12.50 23.74 -34.25
CA HIS A 308 12.11 22.52 -33.55
C HIS A 308 11.29 22.89 -32.31
N PRO A 309 9.95 22.85 -32.38
CA PRO A 309 9.11 23.34 -31.30
C PRO A 309 9.34 22.56 -30.01
N ASP A 310 9.24 23.26 -28.88
CA ASP A 310 9.17 22.63 -27.57
C ASP A 310 7.95 21.69 -27.51
N GLN A 311 8.17 20.51 -26.93
CA GLN A 311 7.13 19.51 -26.72
C GLN A 311 6.83 19.39 -25.23
N ILE A 312 5.58 19.60 -24.86
CA ILE A 312 5.13 19.44 -23.47
C ILE A 312 4.53 18.04 -23.32
N TYR A 313 5.09 17.29 -22.37
CA TYR A 313 4.59 15.98 -21.98
C TYR A 313 3.89 16.09 -20.64
N VAL A 314 2.71 15.49 -20.56
CA VAL A 314 1.91 15.47 -19.33
C VAL A 314 1.58 14.02 -18.98
N GLU A 315 1.98 13.61 -17.78
CA GLU A 315 1.53 12.38 -17.15
C GLU A 315 0.18 12.63 -16.47
N VAL A 316 -0.86 11.98 -16.95
CA VAL A 316 -2.20 12.05 -16.35
C VAL A 316 -2.54 10.73 -15.66
N HIS A 317 -3.17 10.85 -14.50
CA HIS A 317 -3.49 9.72 -13.66
C HIS A 317 -5.01 9.52 -13.60
N ASN A 318 -5.49 8.29 -13.84
CA ASN A 318 -6.89 7.95 -13.68
C ASN A 318 -7.13 7.21 -12.35
N ARG A 319 -7.89 7.83 -11.44
CA ARG A 319 -8.37 7.21 -10.19
C ARG A 319 -9.76 6.65 -10.30
N GLY A 320 -10.47 6.96 -11.40
CA GLY A 320 -11.82 6.49 -11.65
C GLY A 320 -11.88 4.99 -11.89
N HIS A 321 -13.10 4.45 -11.79
CA HIS A 321 -13.32 3.02 -11.95
C HIS A 321 -13.29 2.58 -13.41
N SER A 322 -13.74 3.45 -14.32
CA SER A 322 -13.79 3.23 -15.77
C SER A 322 -12.45 3.52 -16.45
N ARG A 323 -12.06 2.65 -17.38
CA ARG A 323 -10.94 2.87 -18.28
C ARG A 323 -11.23 4.08 -19.17
N LEU A 324 -10.23 4.92 -19.41
CA LEU A 324 -10.26 5.82 -20.56
C LEU A 324 -10.03 4.96 -21.80
N GLU A 325 -11.07 4.77 -22.60
CA GLU A 325 -10.84 4.38 -23.99
C GLU A 325 -10.07 5.52 -24.66
N SER A 326 -8.95 5.18 -25.29
CA SER A 326 -7.92 6.08 -25.84
C SER A 326 -8.42 7.52 -25.99
N ALA A 327 -8.11 8.37 -25.01
CA ALA A 327 -8.11 9.80 -25.29
C ALA A 327 -6.98 9.99 -26.29
N GLY A 328 -7.34 10.03 -27.59
CA GLY A 328 -6.43 10.52 -28.60
C GLY A 328 -5.87 11.82 -28.08
N ALA A 329 -4.53 11.96 -28.09
CA ALA A 329 -3.83 13.13 -27.64
C ALA A 329 -4.58 14.38 -28.10
N ALA A 330 -5.28 15.04 -27.17
CA ALA A 330 -5.96 16.28 -27.46
C ALA A 330 -4.88 17.34 -27.57
N ALA A 331 -4.29 17.43 -28.77
CA ALA A 331 -3.53 18.59 -29.18
C ALA A 331 -4.55 19.74 -29.26
N ALA A 332 -4.72 20.48 -28.17
CA ALA A 332 -5.28 21.81 -28.24
C ALA A 332 -4.19 22.70 -28.86
N ASP A 333 -4.28 22.90 -30.18
CA ASP A 333 -3.53 23.93 -30.85
C ASP A 333 -4.10 25.29 -30.43
N SER A 334 -3.35 25.98 -29.58
CA SER A 334 -3.43 27.42 -29.44
C SER A 334 -2.01 27.96 -29.43
N GLY A 335 -1.40 28.01 -30.63
CA GLY A 335 -0.20 28.80 -30.90
C GLY A 335 1.10 28.14 -30.45
N GLY A 336 1.76 27.45 -31.38
CA GLY A 336 3.21 27.25 -31.35
C GLY A 336 3.75 26.04 -30.57
N GLY A 337 2.96 25.36 -29.74
CA GLY A 337 3.40 24.17 -28.98
C GLY A 337 2.66 22.89 -29.38
N ARG A 338 3.39 21.78 -29.57
CA ARG A 338 2.79 20.44 -29.73
C ARG A 338 2.61 19.80 -28.35
N PHE A 339 1.37 19.53 -27.96
CA PHE A 339 1.05 18.81 -26.72
C PHE A 339 1.02 17.30 -26.97
N ALA A 340 1.82 16.53 -26.24
CA ALA A 340 1.79 15.07 -26.26
C ALA A 340 1.28 14.55 -24.90
N ALA A 341 0.04 14.08 -24.86
CA ALA A 341 -0.49 13.40 -23.69
C ALA A 341 -0.02 11.93 -23.70
N VAL A 342 0.80 11.54 -22.71
CA VAL A 342 1.17 10.13 -22.53
C VAL A 342 0.10 9.48 -21.68
N THR A 343 -0.94 8.95 -22.33
CA THR A 343 -2.00 8.24 -21.64
C THR A 343 -1.60 6.80 -21.40
N ARG A 344 -1.55 6.37 -20.14
CA ARG A 344 -1.56 4.95 -19.80
C ARG A 344 -3.00 4.55 -19.48
N GLY A 345 -3.48 3.46 -20.09
CA GLY A 345 -4.66 2.72 -19.61
C GLY A 345 -4.47 2.06 -18.24
N LEU A 346 -3.39 2.39 -17.52
CA LEU A 346 -3.05 1.90 -16.19
C LEU A 346 -2.88 3.11 -15.27
N ARG A 347 -3.99 3.49 -14.64
CA ARG A 347 -4.18 3.47 -13.19
C ARG A 347 -2.89 3.77 -12.39
N ARG A 348 -2.86 4.96 -11.75
CA ARG A 348 -1.89 5.42 -10.74
C ARG A 348 -2.57 6.32 -9.67
N PRO A 349 -2.59 5.96 -8.37
CA PRO A 349 -2.85 6.84 -7.23
C PRO A 349 -1.57 7.47 -6.67
N HIS A 350 -1.68 8.14 -5.53
CA HIS A 350 -0.62 8.99 -4.99
C HIS A 350 0.59 8.21 -4.48
N CYS A 351 1.72 8.33 -5.18
CA CYS A 351 3.03 7.88 -4.72
C CYS A 351 3.70 9.04 -3.96
N PHE A 352 3.80 8.94 -2.63
CA PHE A 352 4.68 9.81 -1.85
C PHE A 352 6.13 9.34 -2.04
N ARG A 353 6.89 10.04 -2.89
CA ARG A 353 8.34 10.11 -2.71
C ARG A 353 8.61 11.16 -1.63
N ARG A 354 9.32 10.76 -0.58
CA ARG A 354 10.03 11.73 0.27
C ARG A 354 11.30 12.15 -0.44
#